data_AF-A0A920E6E7-F1
#
_entry.id   AF-A0A920E6E7-F1
#
_cell.length_a   1.000
_cell.length_b   1.000
_cell.length_c   1.000
_cell.angle_alpha   90.00
_cell.angle_beta   90.00
_cell.angle_gamma   90.00
#
_symmetry.space_group_name_H-M   'P 1'
#
loop_
_entity.id
_entity.type
_entity.pdbx_description
1 polymer ?
#
loop_
_entity_poly.entity_id
_entity_poly.type
_entity_poly.pdbx_seq_one_letter_code
_entity_poly.pdbx_strand_id
1 'polypeptide(L)'
;MKKVIFLLLDGARFDILDELLGSNSLPNLSSIIKSGSYTKAVSVFPSTTGPAYIPFLMGQYPGNVNLPGIRWLDKVNFSKNPFSTNANRSYVGYENKFLMMI
;
A
#
# COMPACT_ATOMS: atom_id res chain seq x y z
N MET A 1 -11.56 12.50 -24.41
CA MET A 1 -11.25 12.04 -23.04
C MET A 1 -9.78 12.31 -22.73
N LYS A 2 -9.43 12.75 -21.52
CA LYS A 2 -8.03 12.89 -21.08
C LYS A 2 -7.54 11.54 -20.54
N LYS A 3 -6.29 11.19 -20.85
CA LYS A 3 -5.62 10.02 -20.24
C LYS A 3 -5.09 10.43 -18.86
N VAL A 4 -5.22 9.54 -17.88
CA VAL A 4 -4.71 9.75 -16.52
C VAL A 4 -3.70 8.65 -16.24
N ILE A 5 -2.54 9.04 -15.71
CA ILE A 5 -1.52 8.13 -15.19
C ILE A 5 -1.42 8.37 -13.69
N PHE A 6 -1.61 7.31 -12.91
CA PHE A 6 -1.44 7.34 -11.47
C PHE A 6 -0.22 6.48 -11.11
N LEU A 7 0.77 7.08 -10.46
CA LEU A 7 2.01 6.41 -10.07
C LEU A 7 2.07 6.34 -8.54
N LEU A 8 2.25 5.13 -8.03
CA LEU A 8 2.47 4.90 -6.61
C LEU A 8 3.90 4.37 -6.44
N LEU A 9 4.75 5.18 -5.81
CA LEU A 9 6.17 4.89 -5.65
C LEU A 9 6.41 4.23 -4.28
N ASP A 10 6.70 2.93 -4.28
CA ASP A 10 6.91 2.20 -3.02
C ASP A 10 8.14 2.74 -2.28
N GLY A 11 8.01 2.96 -0.97
CA GLY A 11 9.10 3.45 -0.12
C GLY A 11 9.66 4.83 -0.48
N ALA A 12 9.00 5.61 -1.35
CA ALA A 12 9.47 6.94 -1.75
C ALA A 12 9.29 7.96 -0.63
N ARG A 13 10.28 8.03 0.27
CA ARG A 13 10.26 8.95 1.39
C ARG A 13 10.33 10.40 0.92
N PHE A 14 9.57 11.26 1.58
CA PHE A 14 9.48 12.67 1.23
C PHE A 14 10.83 13.40 1.41
N ASP A 15 11.58 13.10 2.47
CA ASP A 15 12.86 13.76 2.76
C ASP A 15 13.89 13.54 1.66
N ILE A 16 14.01 12.32 1.16
CA ILE A 16 14.89 11.99 0.01
C ILE A 16 14.41 12.68 -1.28
N LEU A 17 13.10 12.72 -1.52
CA LEU A 17 12.54 13.43 -2.69
C LEU A 17 12.85 14.93 -2.65
N ASP A 18 12.71 15.56 -1.48
CA ASP A 18 12.95 16.98 -1.27
C ASP A 18 14.44 17.32 -1.48
N GLU A 19 15.35 16.49 -0.95
CA GLU A 19 16.80 16.60 -1.18
C GLU A 19 17.14 16.54 -2.67
N LEU A 20 16.63 15.52 -3.39
CA LEU A 20 16.91 15.32 -4.81
C LEU A 20 16.29 16.40 -5.71
N LEU A 21 15.18 16.98 -5.31
CA LEU A 21 14.59 18.15 -5.98
C LEU A 21 15.46 19.40 -5.75
N GLY A 22 15.94 19.60 -4.51
CA GLY A 22 16.82 20.70 -4.13
C GLY A 22 18.18 20.67 -4.84
N SER A 23 18.75 19.48 -5.07
CA SER A 23 19.99 19.27 -5.83
C SER A 23 19.80 19.30 -7.36
N ASN A 24 18.57 19.52 -7.84
CA ASN A 24 18.20 19.45 -9.26
C ASN A 24 18.51 18.09 -9.93
N SER A 25 18.51 17.00 -9.15
CA SER A 25 18.74 15.64 -9.66
C SER A 25 17.49 15.02 -10.31
N LEU A 26 16.32 15.63 -10.13
CA LEU A 26 15.04 15.17 -10.71
C LEU A 26 14.38 16.23 -11.63
N PRO A 27 15.05 16.67 -12.71
CA PRO A 27 14.62 17.82 -13.50
C PRO A 27 13.23 17.64 -14.16
N ASN A 28 12.89 16.41 -14.55
CA ASN A 28 11.58 16.10 -15.13
C ASN A 28 10.45 16.25 -14.08
N LEU A 29 10.68 15.77 -12.86
CA LEU A 29 9.72 15.90 -11.76
C LEU A 29 9.56 17.37 -11.38
N SER A 30 10.66 18.13 -11.28
CA SER A 30 10.64 19.57 -11.03
C SER A 30 9.80 20.33 -12.08
N SER A 31 9.90 19.96 -13.36
CA SER A 31 9.09 20.55 -14.43
C SER A 31 7.59 20.28 -14.26
N ILE A 32 7.24 19.05 -13.89
CA ILE A 32 5.84 18.67 -13.61
C ILE A 32 5.30 19.46 -12.42
N ILE A 33 6.09 19.58 -11.34
CA ILE A 33 5.70 20.31 -10.13
C ILE A 33 5.45 21.80 -10.42
N LYS A 34 6.27 22.44 -11.27
CA LYS A 34 6.12 23.87 -11.63
C LYS A 34 4.74 24.22 -12.22
N SER A 35 4.10 23.27 -12.89
CA SER A 35 2.75 23.43 -13.47
C SER A 35 1.67 22.68 -12.67
N GLY A 36 2.03 22.11 -11.52
CA GLY A 36 1.19 21.27 -10.68
C GLY A 36 1.31 21.63 -9.20
N SER A 37 1.30 20.62 -8.35
CA SER A 37 1.44 20.78 -6.89
C SER A 37 2.35 19.71 -6.31
N TYR A 38 2.98 20.04 -5.17
CA TYR A 38 3.83 19.14 -4.41
C TYR A 38 3.52 19.34 -2.93
N THR A 39 3.11 18.27 -2.24
CA THR A 39 2.69 18.34 -0.83
C THR A 39 3.04 17.06 -0.08
N LYS A 40 3.20 17.19 1.24
CA LYS A 40 3.37 16.06 2.15
C LYS A 40 2.02 15.39 2.41
N ALA A 41 2.02 14.07 2.52
CA ALA A 41 0.87 13.28 2.92
C ALA A 41 1.29 12.24 3.97
N VAL A 42 0.31 11.76 4.74
CA VAL A 42 0.50 10.70 5.72
C VAL A 42 -0.11 9.42 5.16
N SER A 43 0.64 8.32 5.19
CA SER A 43 0.12 7.01 4.82
C SER A 43 -0.83 6.46 5.89
N VAL A 44 -1.45 5.32 5.62
CA VAL A 44 -2.22 4.58 6.62
C VAL A 44 -1.30 3.86 7.60
N PHE A 45 -1.88 3.45 8.73
CA PHE A 45 -1.26 2.49 9.63
C PHE A 45 -1.93 1.11 9.48
N PRO A 46 -1.16 0.00 9.37
CA PRO A 46 0.29 -0.05 9.26
C PRO A 46 0.78 0.43 7.88
N SER A 47 1.92 1.12 7.84
CA SER A 47 2.50 1.69 6.62
C SER A 47 3.30 0.66 5.80
N THR A 48 2.72 -0.52 5.59
CA THR A 48 3.28 -1.59 4.75
C THR A 48 2.67 -1.54 3.36
N THR A 49 3.39 -2.00 2.33
CA THR A 49 3.02 -1.89 0.90
C THR A 49 1.54 -2.19 0.61
N GLY A 50 1.04 -3.37 1.02
CA GLY A 50 -0.35 -3.76 0.75
C GLY A 50 -1.39 -2.79 1.32
N PRO A 51 -1.47 -2.62 2.65
CA PRO A 51 -2.36 -1.65 3.28
C PRO A 51 -2.23 -0.22 2.75
N ALA A 52 -1.01 0.25 2.48
CA ALA A 52 -0.74 1.60 1.98
C ALA A 52 -1.34 1.87 0.59
N TYR A 53 -1.56 0.83 -0.21
CA TYR A 53 -2.07 0.98 -1.58
C TYR A 53 -3.61 1.06 -1.61
N ILE A 54 -4.29 0.54 -0.59
CA ILE A 54 -5.76 0.43 -0.55
C ILE A 54 -6.48 1.78 -0.70
N PRO A 55 -6.08 2.87 -0.02
CA PRO A 55 -6.77 4.16 -0.18
C PRO A 55 -6.70 4.71 -1.60
N PHE A 56 -5.63 4.43 -2.33
CA PHE A 56 -5.45 4.90 -3.70
C PHE A 56 -6.24 4.09 -4.71
N LEU A 57 -6.41 2.78 -4.47
CA LEU A 57 -7.16 1.89 -5.35
C LEU A 57 -8.67 1.95 -5.10
N MET A 58 -9.08 2.06 -3.83
CA MET A 58 -10.47 1.87 -3.40
C MET A 58 -11.10 3.11 -2.76
N GLY A 59 -10.33 4.15 -2.47
CA GLY A 59 -10.81 5.32 -1.72
C GLY A 59 -11.25 4.99 -0.30
N GLN A 60 -10.70 3.93 0.30
CA GLN A 60 -11.08 3.42 1.64
C GLN A 60 -9.84 3.10 2.48
N TYR A 61 -9.98 3.19 3.80
CA TYR A 61 -8.94 2.70 4.71
C TYR A 61 -8.89 1.16 4.72
N PRO A 62 -7.71 0.55 4.94
CA PRO A 62 -7.56 -0.91 4.97
C PRO A 62 -8.48 -1.60 5.97
N GLY A 63 -8.79 -0.94 7.10
CA GLY A 63 -9.75 -1.44 8.09
C GLY A 63 -11.17 -1.61 7.54
N ASN A 64 -11.64 -0.68 6.71
CA ASN A 64 -13.00 -0.71 6.16
C ASN A 64 -13.20 -1.86 5.18
N VAL A 65 -12.14 -2.28 4.49
CA VAL A 65 -12.18 -3.37 3.50
C VAL A 65 -11.58 -4.68 4.01
N ASN A 66 -11.26 -4.76 5.32
CA ASN A 66 -10.69 -5.95 5.95
C ASN A 66 -9.37 -6.42 5.29
N LEU A 67 -8.48 -5.48 4.97
CA LEU A 67 -7.13 -5.73 4.42
C LEU A 67 -6.03 -5.11 5.30
N PRO A 68 -5.83 -5.60 6.54
CA PRO A 68 -4.94 -4.98 7.52
C PRO A 68 -3.44 -5.24 7.25
N GLY A 69 -3.09 -6.21 6.41
CA GLY A 69 -1.70 -6.60 6.13
C GLY A 69 -1.62 -7.69 5.08
N ILE A 70 -0.39 -8.13 4.75
CA ILE A 70 -0.16 -9.21 3.79
C ILE A 70 -0.81 -10.52 4.22
N ARG A 71 -0.77 -10.81 5.52
CA ARG A 71 -1.39 -11.97 6.14
C ARG A 71 -2.04 -11.54 7.45
N TRP A 72 -3.18 -12.13 7.79
CA TRP A 72 -3.86 -11.88 9.06
C TRP A 72 -4.76 -13.04 9.45
N LEU A 73 -5.00 -13.18 10.75
CA LEU A 73 -5.87 -14.21 11.31
C LEU A 73 -7.33 -13.73 11.30
N ASP A 74 -8.21 -14.51 10.69
CA ASP A 74 -9.65 -14.37 10.83
C ASP A 74 -10.10 -15.09 12.11
N LYS A 75 -10.22 -14.34 13.20
CA LYS A 75 -10.57 -14.87 14.52
C LYS A 75 -11.89 -15.63 14.55
N VAL A 76 -12.85 -15.26 13.70
CA VAL A 76 -14.18 -15.88 13.66
C VAL A 76 -14.13 -17.24 12.97
N ASN A 77 -13.37 -17.35 11.88
CA ASN A 77 -13.17 -18.65 11.22
C ASN A 77 -12.22 -19.55 12.00
N PHE A 78 -11.18 -18.98 12.61
CA PHE A 78 -10.24 -19.72 13.45
C PHE A 78 -10.92 -20.34 14.68
N SER A 79 -11.82 -19.63 15.36
CA SER A 79 -12.54 -20.16 16.53
C SER A 79 -13.50 -21.31 16.18
N LYS A 80 -14.02 -21.35 14.95
CA LYS A 80 -14.88 -22.42 14.45
C LYS A 80 -14.09 -23.66 14.03
N ASN A 81 -12.98 -23.45 13.31
CA ASN A 81 -12.09 -24.53 12.89
C ASN A 81 -10.68 -23.97 12.63
N PRO A 82 -9.71 -24.20 13.54
CA PRO A 82 -8.33 -23.74 13.38
C PRO A 82 -7.63 -24.25 12.12
N PHE A 83 -8.05 -25.41 11.59
CA PHE A 83 -7.49 -26.02 10.38
C PHE A 83 -8.19 -25.56 9.10
N SER A 84 -9.15 -24.63 9.18
CA SER A 84 -9.80 -24.06 8.00
C SER A 84 -8.82 -23.22 7.19
N THR A 85 -8.85 -23.37 5.86
CA THR A 85 -8.10 -22.48 4.95
C THR A 85 -8.52 -21.02 5.04
N ASN A 86 -9.69 -20.73 5.63
CA ASN A 86 -10.21 -19.37 5.80
C ASN A 86 -9.84 -18.75 7.15
N ALA A 87 -9.24 -19.52 8.06
CA ALA A 87 -8.79 -19.03 9.35
C ALA A 87 -7.58 -18.09 9.21
N ASN A 88 -6.73 -18.33 8.22
CA ASN A 88 -5.58 -17.51 7.89
C ASN A 88 -5.79 -16.88 6.50
N ARG A 89 -5.82 -15.56 6.44
CA ARG A 89 -6.09 -14.81 5.21
C ARG A 89 -4.82 -14.17 4.66
N SER A 90 -4.80 -14.00 3.34
CA SER A 90 -3.72 -13.36 2.58
C SER A 90 -4.31 -12.69 1.35
N TYR A 91 -3.98 -11.41 1.10
CA TYR A 91 -4.42 -10.75 -0.13
C TYR A 91 -3.66 -11.22 -1.37
N VAL A 92 -2.57 -11.97 -1.20
CA VAL A 92 -1.80 -12.62 -2.28
C VAL A 92 -2.50 -13.89 -2.78
N GLY A 93 -3.65 -14.26 -2.21
CA GLY A 93 -4.41 -15.45 -2.60
C GLY A 93 -3.88 -16.75 -1.99
N TYR A 94 -4.31 -17.87 -2.58
CA TYR A 94 -4.05 -19.23 -2.07
C TYR A 94 -2.60 -19.71 -2.24
N GLU A 95 -1.78 -19.00 -3.00
CA GLU A 95 -0.38 -19.35 -3.27
C GLU A 95 0.49 -19.40 -2.01
N ASN A 96 0.00 -18.82 -0.90
CA ASN A 96 0.66 -18.87 0.40
C ASN A 96 0.36 -20.12 1.26
N LYS A 97 -0.46 -21.09 0.78
CA LYS A 97 -0.86 -22.26 1.59
C LYS A 97 0.31 -23.11 2.09
N PHE A 98 1.44 -23.13 1.38
CA PHE A 98 2.65 -23.90 1.78
C PHE A 98 3.64 -23.11 2.65
N LEU A 99 3.55 -21.77 2.69
CA LEU A 99 4.50 -20.90 3.39
C LEU A 99 3.99 -20.43 4.77
N MET A 100 2.97 -21.10 5.31
CA MET A 100 2.42 -20.83 6.64
C MET A 100 2.96 -21.75 7.74
N MET A 101 3.91 -22.64 7.41
CA MET A 101 4.55 -23.60 8.33
C MET A 101 5.95 -23.17 8.81
N ILE A 102 6.30 -21.90 8.66
CA ILE A 102 7.50 -21.25 9.22
C ILE A 102 7.07 -19.99 9.97
#